data_AF-A0A8H3LHP4-F1
#
_entry.id   AF-A0A8H3LHP4-F1
#
_cell.length_a   1.000
_cell.length_b   1.000
_cell.length_c   1.000
_cell.angle_alpha   90.00
_cell.angle_beta   90.00
_cell.angle_gamma   90.00
#
_symmetry.space_group_name_H-M   'P 1'
#
loop_
_entity.id
_entity.type
_entity.pdbx_description
1 polymer ?
#
loop_
_entity_poly.entity_id
_entity_poly.type
_entity_poly.pdbx_seq_one_letter_code
_entity_poly.pdbx_strand_id
1 'polypeptide(L)'
;MKAQQWINEMFPSQAGKEKVKKLYIRINGGTDIISQSNYEFFNAKLEGELDLNEFKNLEDLRFWGNGTEQLQSITNLKINQCSKLVKLYIDCTNLSELNLSFNQEITSFTIQGCVNLLKIEGLDKLSTLQDLKIWYLNSQLQTPFDEDNWKQGLQELRRKKILSLEQQLKELADIILPDITFDLGKLKQEIARLKLNELSPQARKDKSELEQQINFAKNKVESNFKKIIDLLLETQKQIIGENDFLVRTQLTGQLNAYLSILEGNLSKQELQALLDKKTDLVKLEEQIDNLQQTTNQNSLK
;
A
#
# COMPACT_ATOMS: atom_id res chain seq x y z
N MET A 1 0.59 -9.02 35.92
CA MET A 1 2.00 -8.56 35.84
C MET A 1 2.04 -7.30 34.98
N LYS A 2 2.94 -6.34 35.26
CA LYS A 2 3.09 -5.16 34.40
C LYS A 2 3.53 -5.59 33.00
N ALA A 3 2.78 -5.16 31.99
CA ALA A 3 2.94 -5.62 30.61
C ALA A 3 4.35 -5.28 30.06
N GLN A 4 4.82 -4.04 30.27
CA GLN A 4 6.16 -3.65 29.84
C GLN A 4 7.29 -4.41 30.54
N GLN A 5 7.14 -4.71 31.83
CA GLN A 5 8.14 -5.51 32.54
C GLN A 5 8.21 -6.92 31.95
N TRP A 6 7.05 -7.56 31.80
CA TRP A 6 6.96 -8.91 31.26
C TRP A 6 7.59 -9.01 29.86
N ILE A 7 7.29 -8.06 28.95
CA ILE A 7 7.83 -8.13 27.59
C ILE A 7 9.36 -7.93 27.57
N ASN A 8 9.91 -7.13 28.49
CA ASN A 8 11.36 -6.95 28.63
C ASN A 8 12.05 -8.20 29.19
N GLU A 9 11.40 -8.94 30.07
CA GLU A 9 11.91 -10.23 30.60
C GLU A 9 11.89 -11.32 29.52
N MET A 10 10.83 -11.40 28.72
CA MET A 10 10.70 -12.39 27.65
C MET A 10 11.59 -12.09 26.44
N PHE A 11 11.84 -10.81 26.16
CA PHE A 11 12.64 -10.35 25.03
C PHE A 11 13.68 -9.32 25.49
N PRO A 12 14.76 -9.74 26.16
CA PRO A 12 15.73 -8.80 26.75
C PRO A 12 16.64 -8.14 25.71
N SER A 13 16.77 -8.71 24.51
CA SER A 13 17.65 -8.20 23.46
C SER A 13 16.87 -7.64 22.28
N GLN A 14 17.42 -6.58 21.66
CA GLN A 14 16.86 -5.99 20.45
C GLN A 14 16.74 -7.00 19.30
N ALA A 15 17.78 -7.84 19.11
CA ALA A 15 17.75 -8.91 18.10
C ALA A 15 16.63 -9.92 18.36
N GLY A 16 16.30 -10.21 19.62
CA GLY A 16 15.17 -11.04 20.00
C GLY A 16 13.83 -10.41 19.59
N LYS A 17 13.64 -9.13 19.91
CA LYS A 17 12.43 -8.35 19.54
C LYS A 17 12.24 -8.28 18.02
N GLU A 18 13.33 -8.02 17.28
CA GLU A 18 13.30 -7.94 15.82
C GLU A 18 13.05 -9.30 15.14
N LYS A 19 13.29 -10.43 15.81
CA LYS A 19 12.98 -11.76 15.26
C LYS A 19 11.49 -12.08 15.31
N VAL A 20 10.73 -11.44 16.20
CA VAL A 20 9.31 -11.76 16.41
C VAL A 20 8.48 -11.34 15.20
N LYS A 21 7.77 -12.31 14.64
CA LYS A 21 6.76 -12.11 13.60
C LYS A 21 5.34 -12.30 14.13
N LYS A 22 5.14 -13.20 15.09
CA LYS A 22 3.84 -13.40 15.73
C LYS A 22 3.98 -13.39 17.24
N LEU A 23 3.11 -12.64 17.89
CA LEU A 23 3.06 -12.53 19.34
C LEU A 23 1.63 -12.67 19.82
N TYR A 24 1.32 -13.82 20.41
CA TYR A 24 0.02 -14.13 21.00
C TYR A 24 0.17 -14.22 22.51
N ILE A 25 -0.74 -13.56 23.23
CA ILE A 25 -0.73 -13.52 24.69
C ILE A 25 -2.12 -13.85 25.20
N ARG A 26 -2.23 -14.97 25.92
CA ARG A 26 -3.49 -15.52 26.42
C ARG A 26 -3.50 -15.52 27.94
N ILE A 27 -4.65 -15.17 28.52
CA ILE A 27 -4.82 -15.19 29.98
C ILE A 27 -4.87 -16.61 30.55
N ASN A 28 -5.41 -17.59 29.83
CA ASN A 28 -5.65 -18.94 30.35
C ASN A 28 -5.31 -20.04 29.32
N GLY A 29 -5.16 -21.26 29.84
CA GLY A 29 -5.02 -22.52 29.09
C GLY A 29 -3.59 -22.81 28.67
N GLY A 30 -3.32 -24.02 28.16
CA GLY A 30 -2.11 -24.35 27.38
C GLY A 30 -0.74 -24.27 28.06
N THR A 31 0.27 -24.56 27.25
CA THR A 31 1.71 -24.42 27.54
C THR A 31 2.29 -23.53 26.46
N ASP A 32 3.24 -22.66 26.83
CA ASP A 32 3.90 -21.75 25.88
C ASP A 32 4.40 -22.47 24.63
N ILE A 33 4.06 -21.91 23.46
CA ILE A 33 4.48 -22.43 22.16
C ILE A 33 5.41 -21.41 21.53
N ILE A 34 6.69 -21.79 21.44
CA ILE A 34 7.73 -20.96 20.84
C ILE A 34 8.29 -21.71 19.64
N SER A 35 8.06 -21.18 18.45
CA SER A 35 8.56 -21.76 17.20
C SER A 35 9.13 -20.67 16.30
N GLN A 36 10.46 -20.64 16.17
CA GLN A 36 11.23 -19.71 15.36
C GLN A 36 10.99 -18.22 15.69
N SER A 37 10.00 -17.62 15.03
CA SER A 37 9.59 -16.21 15.11
C SER A 37 8.13 -16.06 15.61
N ASN A 38 7.48 -17.17 15.93
CA ASN A 38 6.13 -17.24 16.45
C ASN A 38 6.17 -17.55 17.95
N TYR A 39 5.55 -16.68 18.73
CA TYR A 39 5.52 -16.76 20.17
C TYR A 39 4.07 -16.72 20.64
N GLU A 40 3.64 -17.79 21.30
CA GLU A 40 2.33 -17.87 21.92
C GLU A 40 2.51 -18.18 23.39
N PHE A 41 2.17 -17.19 24.21
CA PHE A 41 2.28 -17.25 25.65
C PHE A 41 0.93 -17.47 26.28
N PHE A 42 0.91 -18.38 27.22
CA PHE A 42 -0.26 -18.84 27.93
C PHE A 42 -0.16 -18.45 29.40
N ASN A 43 -1.31 -18.36 30.08
CA ASN A 43 -1.37 -18.00 31.50
C ASN A 43 -0.72 -16.62 31.81
N ALA A 44 -0.71 -15.71 30.83
CA ALA A 44 -0.06 -14.41 30.90
C ALA A 44 -1.11 -13.29 31.03
N LYS A 45 -1.40 -12.90 32.28
CA LYS A 45 -2.27 -11.76 32.60
C LYS A 45 -1.46 -10.47 32.73
N LEU A 46 -1.60 -9.60 31.73
CA LEU A 46 -0.87 -8.35 31.60
C LEU A 46 -1.73 -7.14 31.96
N GLU A 47 -1.10 -6.13 32.55
CA GLU A 47 -1.74 -4.87 32.92
C GLU A 47 -0.82 -3.66 32.69
N GLY A 48 -1.41 -2.49 32.51
CA GLY A 48 -0.69 -1.23 32.33
C GLY A 48 -0.25 -0.99 30.88
N GLU A 49 0.81 -0.23 30.70
CA GLU A 49 1.31 0.15 29.38
C GLU A 49 2.14 -0.97 28.73
N LEU A 50 2.00 -1.10 27.42
CA LEU A 50 2.76 -2.01 26.59
C LEU A 50 3.27 -1.31 25.33
N ASP A 51 4.60 -1.19 25.22
CA ASP A 51 5.30 -0.67 24.06
C ASP A 51 5.92 -1.81 23.25
N LEU A 52 5.45 -1.96 22.00
CA LEU A 52 5.93 -2.95 21.04
C LEU A 52 6.64 -2.30 19.85
N ASN A 53 6.99 -1.01 19.92
CA ASN A 53 7.63 -0.32 18.78
C ASN A 53 8.97 -0.94 18.37
N GLU A 54 9.67 -1.60 19.30
CA GLU A 54 10.92 -2.31 19.00
C GLU A 54 10.71 -3.61 18.19
N PHE A 55 9.47 -4.09 18.05
CA PHE A 55 9.10 -5.31 17.32
C PHE A 55 8.79 -4.99 15.84
N LYS A 56 9.80 -4.47 15.13
CA LYS A 56 9.67 -3.96 13.76
C LYS A 56 9.20 -4.98 12.72
N ASN A 57 9.36 -6.28 13.00
CA ASN A 57 8.98 -7.37 12.11
C ASN A 57 7.67 -8.06 12.52
N LEU A 58 6.93 -7.49 13.48
CA LEU A 58 5.67 -8.05 13.94
C LEU A 58 4.60 -7.98 12.84
N GLU A 59 4.01 -9.13 12.52
CA GLU A 59 3.02 -9.35 11.46
C GLU A 59 1.65 -9.74 12.02
N ASP A 60 1.59 -10.49 13.13
CA ASP A 60 0.35 -10.92 13.79
C ASP A 60 0.44 -10.71 15.31
N LEU A 61 -0.40 -9.82 15.84
CA LEU A 61 -0.46 -9.50 17.27
C LEU A 61 -1.84 -9.85 17.83
N ARG A 62 -1.85 -10.66 18.89
CA ARG A 62 -3.09 -11.07 19.53
C ARG A 62 -3.02 -11.02 21.04
N PHE A 63 -3.95 -10.29 21.63
CA PHE A 63 -4.23 -10.33 23.07
C PHE A 63 -5.56 -11.04 23.27
N TRP A 64 -5.55 -12.21 23.89
CA TRP A 64 -6.76 -13.00 24.15
C TRP A 64 -7.11 -12.95 25.62
N GLY A 65 -8.34 -12.58 25.91
CA GLY A 65 -9.00 -12.89 27.15
C GLY A 65 -9.60 -14.31 27.14
N ASN A 66 -10.49 -14.57 28.09
CA ASN A 66 -11.30 -15.77 28.18
C ASN A 66 -12.77 -15.49 27.84
N GLY A 67 -13.01 -14.62 26.85
CA GLY A 67 -14.33 -14.04 26.61
C GLY A 67 -14.65 -12.91 27.60
N THR A 68 -15.91 -12.73 27.97
CA THR A 68 -16.38 -11.56 28.73
C THR A 68 -15.98 -11.55 30.22
N GLU A 69 -15.43 -12.64 30.76
CA GLU A 69 -15.16 -12.76 32.21
C GLU A 69 -13.76 -12.32 32.62
N GLN A 70 -12.75 -12.55 31.77
CA GLN A 70 -11.36 -12.22 32.06
C GLN A 70 -10.66 -11.66 30.83
N LEU A 71 -10.29 -10.39 30.90
CA LEU A 71 -9.72 -9.62 29.80
C LEU A 71 -8.36 -9.05 30.19
N GLN A 72 -7.52 -8.76 29.19
CA GLN A 72 -6.24 -8.13 29.45
C GLN A 72 -6.47 -6.71 29.97
N SER A 73 -5.70 -6.26 30.96
CA SER A 73 -5.88 -4.95 31.58
C SER A 73 -4.87 -3.93 31.05
N ILE A 74 -4.53 -4.04 29.77
CA ILE A 74 -3.63 -3.11 29.07
C ILE A 74 -4.33 -1.76 28.96
N THR A 75 -3.66 -0.70 29.41
CA THR A 75 -4.18 0.68 29.42
C THR A 75 -3.71 1.48 28.22
N ASN A 76 -2.55 1.12 27.66
CA ASN A 76 -1.94 1.80 26.52
C ASN A 76 -1.15 0.79 25.68
N LEU A 77 -1.36 0.78 24.37
CA LEU A 77 -0.66 -0.09 23.43
C LEU A 77 0.05 0.77 22.37
N LYS A 78 1.37 0.72 22.33
CA LYS A 78 2.18 1.44 21.34
C LYS A 78 2.71 0.47 20.27
N ILE A 79 2.16 0.58 19.06
CA ILE A 79 2.50 -0.25 17.90
C ILE A 79 2.81 0.58 16.64
N ASN A 80 3.13 1.86 16.82
CA ASN A 80 3.35 2.82 15.73
C ASN A 80 4.53 2.44 14.81
N GLN A 81 5.50 1.69 15.31
CA GLN A 81 6.65 1.22 14.52
C GLN A 81 6.48 -0.22 13.99
N CYS A 82 5.33 -0.87 14.24
CA CYS A 82 5.01 -2.19 13.70
C CYS A 82 4.39 -2.07 12.29
N SER A 83 5.16 -1.53 11.33
CA SER A 83 4.65 -1.24 9.96
C SER A 83 4.28 -2.49 9.17
N LYS A 84 4.80 -3.66 9.55
CA LYS A 84 4.49 -4.96 8.92
C LYS A 84 3.27 -5.67 9.52
N LEU A 85 2.57 -5.03 10.46
CA LEU A 85 1.44 -5.65 11.15
C LEU A 85 0.27 -5.87 10.18
N VAL A 86 -0.09 -7.13 9.96
CA VAL A 86 -1.15 -7.56 9.04
C VAL A 86 -2.43 -7.93 9.80
N LYS A 87 -2.29 -8.50 11.01
CA LYS A 87 -3.41 -8.97 11.82
C LYS A 87 -3.31 -8.43 13.23
N LEU A 88 -4.39 -7.84 13.70
CA LEU A 88 -4.49 -7.30 15.04
C LEU A 88 -5.78 -7.79 15.71
N TYR A 89 -5.61 -8.48 16.84
CA TYR A 89 -6.70 -8.91 17.70
C TYR A 89 -6.47 -8.37 19.11
N ILE A 90 -7.42 -7.60 19.63
CA ILE A 90 -7.33 -6.99 20.95
C ILE A 90 -8.56 -7.39 21.78
N ASP A 91 -8.31 -8.02 22.91
CA ASP A 91 -9.30 -8.42 23.90
C ASP A 91 -8.89 -7.91 25.30
N CYS A 92 -9.07 -6.61 25.50
CA CYS A 92 -8.60 -5.86 26.67
C CYS A 92 -9.74 -5.04 27.29
N THR A 93 -9.75 -4.76 28.59
CA THR A 93 -10.77 -3.91 29.23
C THR A 93 -10.44 -2.43 29.26
N ASN A 94 -9.18 -2.10 29.52
CA ASN A 94 -8.80 -0.76 30.00
C ASN A 94 -8.17 0.13 28.91
N LEU A 95 -8.14 -0.34 27.66
CA LEU A 95 -7.58 0.44 26.56
C LEU A 95 -8.52 1.61 26.24
N SER A 96 -8.04 2.84 26.42
CA SER A 96 -8.85 4.06 26.19
C SER A 96 -8.69 4.63 24.79
N GLU A 97 -7.52 4.48 24.18
CA GLU A 97 -7.22 4.94 22.83
C GLU A 97 -6.34 3.93 22.09
N LEU A 98 -6.51 3.85 20.78
CA LEU A 98 -5.66 3.03 19.91
C LEU A 98 -5.29 3.83 18.66
N ASN A 99 -3.99 3.89 18.35
CA ASN A 99 -3.49 4.54 17.14
C ASN A 99 -3.01 3.49 16.13
N LEU A 100 -3.65 3.46 14.97
CA LEU A 100 -3.34 2.58 13.83
C LEU A 100 -2.77 3.35 12.64
N SER A 101 -2.41 4.62 12.82
CA SER A 101 -2.01 5.52 11.73
C SER A 101 -0.84 5.05 10.88
N PHE A 102 0.00 4.17 11.44
CA PHE A 102 1.23 3.68 10.83
C PHE A 102 1.16 2.20 10.44
N ASN A 103 0.03 1.53 10.67
CA ASN A 103 -0.14 0.10 10.45
C ASN A 103 -0.94 -0.18 9.17
N GLN A 104 -0.50 0.37 8.04
CA GLN A 104 -1.26 0.39 6.77
C GLN A 104 -1.45 -0.99 6.12
N GLU A 105 -0.67 -1.99 6.56
CA GLU A 105 -0.73 -3.38 6.07
C GLU A 105 -1.81 -4.23 6.77
N ILE A 106 -2.54 -3.68 7.76
CA ILE A 106 -3.58 -4.43 8.48
C ILE A 106 -4.72 -4.81 7.52
N THR A 107 -4.87 -6.12 7.33
CA THR A 107 -5.97 -6.72 6.55
C THR A 107 -7.09 -7.23 7.44
N SER A 108 -6.79 -7.56 8.71
CA SER A 108 -7.76 -8.05 9.68
C SER A 108 -7.59 -7.35 11.02
N PHE A 109 -8.65 -6.67 11.46
CA PHE A 109 -8.68 -5.99 12.75
C PHE A 109 -9.90 -6.42 13.55
N THR A 110 -9.66 -6.95 14.75
CA THR A 110 -10.71 -7.31 15.69
C THR A 110 -10.42 -6.68 17.04
N ILE A 111 -11.43 -6.01 17.59
CA ILE A 111 -11.40 -5.48 18.95
C ILE A 111 -12.67 -5.89 19.68
N GLN A 112 -12.49 -6.47 20.85
CA GLN A 112 -13.56 -6.92 21.73
C GLN A 112 -13.17 -6.67 23.20
N GLY A 113 -14.17 -6.64 24.08
CA GLY A 113 -13.96 -6.41 25.51
C GLY A 113 -13.48 -5.00 25.91
N CYS A 114 -13.11 -4.15 24.95
CA CYS A 114 -12.55 -2.82 25.16
C CYS A 114 -13.63 -1.80 25.51
N VAL A 115 -14.29 -1.97 26.65
CA VAL A 115 -15.43 -1.14 27.11
C VAL A 115 -15.08 0.32 27.38
N ASN A 116 -13.79 0.63 27.60
CA ASN A 116 -13.31 1.99 27.88
C ASN A 116 -12.71 2.70 26.66
N LEU A 117 -12.71 2.07 25.47
CA LEU A 117 -12.07 2.63 24.27
C LEU A 117 -12.89 3.80 23.69
N LEU A 118 -12.36 5.01 23.79
CA LEU A 118 -13.05 6.21 23.33
C LEU A 118 -12.80 6.48 21.84
N LYS A 119 -11.62 6.11 21.34
CA LYS A 119 -11.14 6.52 20.01
C LYS A 119 -10.21 5.49 19.40
N ILE A 120 -10.38 5.27 18.10
CA ILE A 120 -9.42 4.56 17.23
C ILE A 120 -8.95 5.55 16.16
N GLU A 121 -7.69 5.97 16.25
CA GLU A 121 -7.09 6.89 15.28
C GLU A 121 -6.46 6.12 14.12
N GLY A 122 -6.58 6.65 12.89
CA GLY A 122 -5.94 6.08 11.72
C GLY A 122 -6.70 4.93 11.06
N LEU A 123 -7.91 4.61 11.52
CA LEU A 123 -8.76 3.60 10.91
C LEU A 123 -9.12 3.94 9.45
N ASP A 124 -9.26 5.25 9.14
CA ASP A 124 -9.43 5.78 7.79
C ASP A 124 -8.21 5.51 6.88
N LYS A 125 -7.03 5.27 7.45
CA LYS A 125 -5.77 5.02 6.71
C LYS A 125 -5.56 3.55 6.35
N LEU A 126 -6.38 2.62 6.86
CA LEU A 126 -6.26 1.19 6.55
C LEU A 126 -6.88 0.86 5.20
N SER A 127 -6.17 1.14 4.11
CA SER A 127 -6.66 0.89 2.73
C SER A 127 -6.73 -0.59 2.36
N THR A 128 -5.97 -1.45 3.06
CA THR A 128 -5.87 -2.89 2.83
C THR A 128 -6.85 -3.72 3.69
N LEU A 129 -7.63 -3.07 4.57
CA LEU A 129 -8.53 -3.74 5.51
C LEU A 129 -9.62 -4.53 4.78
N GLN A 130 -9.69 -5.83 5.05
CA GLN A 130 -10.67 -6.76 4.48
C GLN A 130 -11.72 -7.18 5.49
N ASP A 131 -11.29 -7.34 6.75
CA ASP A 131 -12.11 -7.78 7.88
C ASP A 131 -11.99 -6.80 9.05
N LEU A 132 -13.12 -6.26 9.49
CA LEU A 132 -13.23 -5.44 10.69
C LEU A 132 -14.31 -6.01 11.60
N LYS A 133 -13.97 -6.23 12.87
CA LYS A 133 -14.93 -6.60 13.91
C LYS A 133 -14.71 -5.73 15.13
N ILE A 134 -15.75 -5.00 15.52
CA ILE A 134 -15.75 -4.14 16.71
C ILE A 134 -16.95 -4.56 17.55
N TRP A 135 -16.71 -5.33 18.61
CA TRP A 135 -17.79 -5.96 19.37
C TRP A 135 -18.47 -5.00 20.36
N TYR A 136 -19.80 -5.16 20.45
CA TYR A 136 -20.86 -4.22 20.88
C TYR A 136 -20.86 -3.72 22.33
N LEU A 137 -19.81 -3.98 23.12
CA LEU A 137 -19.82 -3.62 24.54
C LEU A 137 -19.24 -2.24 24.83
N ASN A 138 -18.93 -1.45 23.81
CA ASN A 138 -18.43 -0.11 23.99
C ASN A 138 -19.38 0.95 23.42
N SER A 139 -20.33 1.38 24.27
CA SER A 139 -21.24 2.50 23.96
C SER A 139 -20.54 3.87 23.89
N GLN A 140 -19.26 3.96 24.27
CA GLN A 140 -18.48 5.21 24.28
C GLN A 140 -17.63 5.39 23.03
N LEU A 141 -17.34 4.31 22.29
CA LEU A 141 -16.57 4.38 21.05
C LEU A 141 -17.38 5.12 19.99
N GLN A 142 -16.90 6.31 19.61
CA GLN A 142 -17.53 7.09 18.55
C GLN A 142 -17.08 6.59 17.18
N THR A 143 -17.62 5.46 16.72
CA THR A 143 -17.50 5.05 15.31
C THR A 143 -18.70 5.57 14.52
N PRO A 144 -18.52 6.11 13.31
CA PRO A 144 -19.63 6.57 12.47
C PRO A 144 -20.32 5.41 11.73
N PHE A 145 -20.09 4.17 12.15
CA PHE A 145 -20.56 2.96 11.50
C PHE A 145 -20.68 1.80 12.49
N ASP A 146 -21.45 0.79 12.09
CA ASP A 146 -21.66 -0.48 12.79
C ASP A 146 -20.87 -1.63 12.13
N GLU A 147 -20.98 -2.85 12.68
CA GLU A 147 -20.29 -4.04 12.16
C GLU A 147 -20.74 -4.40 10.74
N ASP A 148 -21.97 -4.08 10.34
CA ASP A 148 -22.52 -4.50 9.05
C ASP A 148 -22.19 -3.52 7.91
N ASN A 149 -21.97 -2.23 8.23
CA ASN A 149 -21.75 -1.17 7.23
C ASN A 149 -20.35 -0.51 7.29
N TRP A 150 -19.40 -1.04 8.06
CA TRP A 150 -18.11 -0.39 8.28
C TRP A 150 -17.35 0.01 7.00
N LYS A 151 -17.44 -0.76 5.91
CA LYS A 151 -16.79 -0.42 4.63
C LYS A 151 -17.29 0.93 4.10
N GLN A 152 -18.60 1.16 4.15
CA GLN A 152 -19.21 2.43 3.76
C GLN A 152 -18.82 3.53 4.75
N GLY A 153 -18.88 3.24 6.04
CA GLY A 153 -18.45 4.17 7.09
C GLY A 153 -17.01 4.67 6.96
N LEU A 154 -16.07 3.78 6.61
CA LEU A 154 -14.68 4.17 6.34
C LEU A 154 -14.55 5.03 5.09
N GLN A 155 -15.31 4.74 4.03
CA GLN A 155 -15.35 5.61 2.85
C GLN A 155 -15.88 7.00 3.19
N GLU A 156 -16.92 7.10 4.03
CA GLU A 156 -17.44 8.39 4.48
C GLU A 156 -16.44 9.16 5.33
N LEU A 157 -15.72 8.49 6.25
CA LEU A 157 -14.64 9.10 7.03
C LEU A 157 -13.56 9.68 6.12
N ARG A 158 -13.11 8.90 5.14
CA ARG A 158 -12.12 9.36 4.13
C ARG A 158 -12.66 10.57 3.38
N ARG A 159 -13.93 10.54 2.95
CA ARG A 159 -14.57 11.65 2.24
C ARG A 159 -14.66 12.91 3.09
N LYS A 160 -15.10 12.81 4.34
CA LYS A 160 -15.20 13.95 5.28
C LYS A 160 -13.83 14.60 5.50
N LYS A 161 -12.78 13.78 5.63
CA LYS A 161 -11.40 14.27 5.78
C LYS A 161 -10.91 14.99 4.53
N ILE A 162 -11.20 14.46 3.34
CA ILE A 162 -10.89 15.14 2.07
C ILE A 162 -11.62 16.48 1.98
N LEU A 163 -12.93 16.52 2.24
CA LEU A 163 -13.70 17.77 2.24
C LEU A 163 -13.15 18.80 3.23
N SER A 164 -12.75 18.36 4.42
CA SER A 164 -12.10 19.24 5.40
C SER A 164 -10.78 19.81 4.90
N LEU A 165 -9.95 19.00 4.23
CA LEU A 165 -8.69 19.46 3.64
C LEU A 165 -8.92 20.42 2.47
N GLU A 166 -9.91 20.13 1.63
CA GLU A 166 -10.31 21.01 0.52
C GLU A 166 -10.77 22.38 1.04
N GLN A 167 -11.52 22.40 2.14
CA GLN A 167 -11.94 23.65 2.80
C GLN A 167 -10.74 24.43 3.38
N GLN A 168 -9.82 23.76 4.08
CA GLN A 168 -8.61 24.40 4.60
C GLN A 168 -7.73 24.96 3.49
N LEU A 169 -7.60 24.24 2.37
CA LEU A 169 -6.86 24.72 1.20
C LEU A 169 -7.51 25.96 0.59
N LYS A 170 -8.85 25.99 0.54
CA LYS A 170 -9.60 27.15 0.07
C LYS A 170 -9.38 28.37 0.97
N GLU A 171 -9.48 28.20 2.29
CA GLU A 171 -9.22 29.27 3.26
C GLU A 171 -7.80 29.84 3.12
N LEU A 172 -6.80 28.98 2.96
CA LEU A 172 -5.42 29.42 2.71
C LEU A 172 -5.29 30.17 1.39
N ALA A 173 -5.95 29.71 0.34
CA ALA A 173 -5.92 30.37 -0.96
C ALA A 173 -6.58 31.75 -0.90
N ASP A 174 -7.71 31.89 -0.19
CA ASP A 174 -8.40 33.17 0.01
C ASP A 174 -7.52 34.19 0.78
N ILE A 175 -6.62 33.72 1.66
CA ILE A 175 -5.64 34.58 2.35
C ILE A 175 -4.53 35.06 1.41
N ILE A 176 -3.98 34.16 0.59
CA ILE A 176 -2.81 34.45 -0.25
C ILE A 176 -3.20 35.17 -1.55
N LEU A 177 -4.39 34.87 -2.07
CA LEU A 177 -4.89 35.32 -3.36
C LEU A 177 -6.33 35.89 -3.21
N PRO A 178 -6.53 36.97 -2.44
CA PRO A 178 -7.86 37.45 -2.05
C PRO A 178 -8.77 37.83 -3.23
N ASP A 179 -8.18 38.19 -4.36
CA ASP A 179 -8.91 38.59 -5.57
C ASP A 179 -9.06 37.43 -6.58
N ILE A 180 -8.62 36.22 -6.24
CA ILE A 180 -8.67 35.05 -7.13
C ILE A 180 -9.53 33.98 -6.48
N THR A 181 -10.63 33.61 -7.15
CA THR A 181 -11.42 32.45 -6.73
C THR A 181 -10.61 31.17 -6.92
N PHE A 182 -10.19 30.56 -5.81
CA PHE A 182 -9.50 29.28 -5.84
C PHE A 182 -10.45 28.17 -6.31
N ASP A 183 -10.03 27.48 -7.38
CA ASP A 183 -10.74 26.35 -7.94
C ASP A 183 -9.76 25.19 -8.09
N LEU A 184 -9.90 24.19 -7.21
CA LEU A 184 -9.06 22.99 -7.21
C LEU A 184 -9.18 22.20 -8.52
N GLY A 185 -10.36 22.25 -9.17
CA GLY A 185 -10.58 21.64 -10.48
C GLY A 185 -9.73 22.31 -11.55
N LYS A 186 -9.74 23.65 -11.60
CA LYS A 186 -8.87 24.43 -12.50
C LYS A 186 -7.40 24.23 -12.20
N LEU A 187 -7.00 24.17 -10.93
CA LEU A 187 -5.61 23.89 -10.56
C LEU A 187 -5.18 22.50 -11.06
N LYS A 188 -6.02 21.47 -10.88
CA LYS A 188 -5.75 20.12 -11.41
C LYS A 188 -5.61 20.11 -12.93
N GLN A 189 -6.49 20.82 -13.64
CA GLN A 189 -6.41 20.97 -15.09
C GLN A 189 -5.11 21.68 -15.51
N GLU A 190 -4.75 22.77 -14.84
CA GLU A 190 -3.57 23.55 -15.18
C GLU A 190 -2.28 22.77 -14.92
N ILE A 191 -2.20 22.02 -13.82
CA ILE A 191 -1.09 21.10 -13.55
C ILE A 191 -1.02 20.03 -14.65
N ALA A 192 -2.15 19.45 -15.05
CA ALA A 192 -2.18 18.45 -16.12
C ALA A 192 -1.72 19.04 -17.46
N ARG A 193 -2.19 20.24 -17.80
CA ARG A 193 -1.79 20.99 -19.01
C ARG A 193 -0.29 21.28 -19.02
N LEU A 194 0.26 21.77 -17.91
CA LEU A 194 1.69 22.07 -17.78
C LEU A 194 2.53 20.80 -17.92
N LYS A 195 2.15 19.69 -17.28
CA LYS A 195 2.82 18.40 -17.45
C LYS A 195 2.73 17.89 -18.89
N LEU A 196 1.59 18.03 -19.54
CA LEU A 196 1.43 17.60 -20.93
C LEU A 196 2.33 18.40 -21.88
N ASN A 197 2.50 19.69 -21.64
CA ASN A 197 3.43 20.55 -22.40
C ASN A 197 4.89 20.14 -22.23
N GLU A 198 5.26 19.57 -21.08
CA GLU A 198 6.61 19.05 -20.82
C GLU A 198 6.82 17.66 -21.44
N LEU A 199 5.87 16.74 -21.23
CA LEU A 199 6.01 15.34 -21.62
C LEU A 199 5.77 15.11 -23.12
N SER A 200 4.89 15.88 -23.77
CA SER A 200 4.57 15.65 -25.18
C SER A 200 5.75 15.89 -26.13
N PRO A 201 6.55 16.97 -26.00
CA PRO A 201 7.77 17.14 -26.78
C PRO A 201 8.80 16.03 -26.50
N GLN A 202 8.93 15.60 -25.24
CA GLN A 202 9.84 14.53 -24.85
C GLN A 202 9.46 13.20 -25.50
N ALA A 203 8.18 12.80 -25.45
CA ALA A 203 7.69 11.59 -26.09
C ALA A 203 7.91 11.60 -27.61
N ARG A 204 7.69 12.75 -28.27
CA ARG A 204 7.97 12.90 -29.71
C ARG A 204 9.45 12.71 -30.02
N LYS A 205 10.34 13.27 -29.21
CA LYS A 205 11.78 13.11 -29.36
C LYS A 205 12.21 11.66 -29.18
N ASP A 206 11.76 11.02 -28.10
CA ASP A 206 12.11 9.64 -27.77
C ASP A 206 11.58 8.65 -28.82
N LYS A 207 10.38 8.90 -29.35
CA LYS A 207 9.82 8.15 -30.48
C LYS A 207 10.68 8.27 -31.73
N SER A 208 11.07 9.48 -32.11
CA SER A 208 11.92 9.69 -33.28
C SER A 208 13.29 9.01 -33.13
N GLU A 209 13.87 9.05 -31.93
CA GLU A 209 15.16 8.40 -31.69
C GLU A 209 15.03 6.87 -31.69
N LEU A 210 13.95 6.33 -31.12
CA LEU A 210 13.65 4.90 -31.19
C LEU A 210 13.47 4.45 -32.65
N GLU A 211 12.73 5.20 -33.47
CA GLU A 211 12.56 4.92 -34.90
C GLU A 211 13.92 4.89 -35.64
N GLN A 212 14.84 5.79 -35.31
CA GLN A 212 16.21 5.78 -35.85
C GLN A 212 16.98 4.52 -35.43
N GLN A 213 16.93 4.15 -34.14
CA GLN A 213 17.59 2.95 -33.63
C GLN A 213 17.02 1.66 -34.27
N ILE A 214 15.70 1.59 -34.47
CA ILE A 214 15.03 0.49 -35.16
C ILE A 214 15.53 0.38 -36.60
N ASN A 215 15.60 1.50 -37.32
CA ASN A 215 16.08 1.51 -38.70
C ASN A 215 17.55 1.08 -38.79
N PHE A 216 18.38 1.53 -37.85
CA PHE A 216 19.78 1.10 -37.76
C PHE A 216 19.91 -0.40 -37.51
N ALA A 217 19.15 -0.95 -36.56
CA ALA A 217 19.11 -2.39 -36.30
C ALA A 217 18.63 -3.18 -37.53
N LYS A 218 17.59 -2.71 -38.21
CA LYS A 218 17.08 -3.32 -39.46
C LYS A 218 18.13 -3.33 -40.57
N ASN A 219 19.00 -2.33 -40.65
CA ASN A 219 20.05 -2.27 -41.67
C ASN A 219 21.22 -3.23 -41.39
N LYS A 220 21.39 -3.70 -40.15
CA LYS A 220 22.42 -4.68 -39.78
C LYS A 220 22.02 -6.13 -40.01
N VAL A 221 20.72 -6.40 -40.16
CA VAL A 221 20.20 -7.76 -40.31
C VAL A 221 19.78 -8.04 -41.75
N GLU A 222 19.80 -9.32 -42.15
CA GLU A 222 19.27 -9.74 -43.44
C GLU A 222 17.78 -9.42 -43.57
N SER A 223 17.29 -9.30 -44.81
CA SER A 223 15.89 -8.93 -45.11
C SER A 223 14.87 -9.82 -44.40
N ASN A 224 15.18 -11.10 -44.20
CA ASN A 224 14.29 -12.07 -43.55
C ASN A 224 14.10 -11.79 -42.05
N PHE A 225 15.07 -11.15 -41.39
CA PHE A 225 15.04 -10.86 -39.96
C PHE A 225 14.44 -9.50 -39.60
N LYS A 226 14.25 -8.59 -40.57
CA LYS A 226 13.67 -7.25 -40.32
C LYS A 226 12.27 -7.33 -39.70
N LYS A 227 11.44 -8.29 -40.13
CA LYS A 227 10.11 -8.53 -39.56
C LYS A 227 10.17 -9.03 -38.11
N ILE A 228 11.25 -9.72 -37.72
CA ILE A 228 11.42 -10.22 -36.35
C ILE A 228 11.69 -9.07 -35.38
N ILE A 229 12.39 -8.01 -35.82
CA ILE A 229 12.56 -6.79 -35.02
C ILE A 229 11.20 -6.13 -34.75
N ASP A 230 10.31 -6.07 -35.76
CA ASP A 230 8.96 -5.52 -35.57
C ASP A 230 8.14 -6.38 -34.59
N LEU A 231 8.19 -7.70 -34.74
CA LEU A 231 7.52 -8.63 -33.82
C LEU A 231 8.07 -8.52 -32.39
N LEU A 232 9.39 -8.42 -32.21
CA LEU A 232 10.02 -8.23 -30.91
C LEU A 232 9.46 -7.00 -30.18
N LEU A 233 9.39 -5.87 -30.87
CA LEU A 233 8.94 -4.60 -30.27
C LEU A 233 7.43 -4.57 -30.01
N GLU A 234 6.65 -5.24 -30.85
CA GLU A 234 5.21 -5.39 -30.64
C GLU A 234 4.92 -6.34 -29.47
N THR A 235 5.61 -7.47 -29.37
CA THR A 235 5.51 -8.38 -28.22
C THR A 235 5.90 -7.67 -26.93
N GLN A 236 6.97 -6.86 -26.93
CA GLN A 236 7.34 -6.05 -25.76
C GLN A 236 6.22 -5.10 -25.35
N LYS A 237 5.55 -4.44 -26.31
CA LYS A 237 4.41 -3.55 -26.04
C LYS A 237 3.26 -4.32 -25.38
N GLN A 238 2.94 -5.52 -25.88
CA GLN A 238 1.87 -6.36 -25.33
C GLN A 238 2.18 -6.81 -23.90
N ILE A 239 3.43 -7.16 -23.59
CA ILE A 239 3.86 -7.55 -22.24
C ILE A 239 3.61 -6.42 -21.22
N ILE A 240 3.81 -5.16 -21.61
CA ILE A 240 3.67 -4.02 -20.70
C ILE A 240 2.21 -3.81 -20.27
N GLY A 241 1.26 -4.05 -21.18
CA GLY A 241 -0.17 -3.87 -20.93
C GLY A 241 -0.91 -5.10 -20.41
N GLU A 242 -0.24 -6.26 -20.29
CA GLU A 242 -0.88 -7.53 -19.93
C GLU A 242 -0.84 -7.79 -18.41
N ASN A 243 -2.02 -8.04 -17.84
CA ASN A 243 -2.19 -8.31 -16.41
C ASN A 243 -2.32 -9.81 -16.11
N ASP A 244 -2.68 -10.63 -17.11
CA ASP A 244 -2.77 -12.09 -16.95
C ASP A 244 -1.38 -12.72 -16.92
N PHE A 245 -1.09 -13.44 -15.82
CA PHE A 245 0.21 -14.09 -15.61
C PHE A 245 0.56 -15.14 -16.67
N LEU A 246 -0.43 -15.93 -17.11
CA LEU A 246 -0.23 -16.99 -18.09
C LEU A 246 0.07 -16.40 -19.46
N VAL A 247 -0.70 -15.39 -19.88
CA VAL A 247 -0.49 -14.69 -21.16
C VAL A 247 0.88 -13.99 -21.16
N ARG A 248 1.22 -13.30 -20.07
CA ARG A 248 2.52 -12.65 -19.93
C ARG A 248 3.69 -13.63 -20.00
N THR A 249 3.56 -14.81 -19.40
CA THR A 249 4.58 -15.87 -19.46
C THR A 249 4.76 -16.36 -20.90
N GLN A 250 3.66 -16.56 -21.63
CA GLN A 250 3.71 -16.96 -23.04
C GLN A 250 4.38 -15.90 -23.92
N LEU A 251 4.01 -14.63 -23.78
CA LEU A 251 4.61 -13.51 -24.52
C LEU A 251 6.09 -13.35 -24.19
N THR A 252 6.49 -13.56 -22.92
CA THR A 252 7.91 -13.55 -22.52
C THR A 252 8.69 -14.66 -23.21
N GLY A 253 8.11 -15.86 -23.32
CA GLY A 253 8.69 -16.96 -24.09
C GLY A 253 8.89 -16.61 -25.58
N GLN A 254 7.90 -15.95 -26.20
CA GLN A 254 8.01 -15.48 -27.59
C GLN A 254 9.09 -14.42 -27.76
N LEU A 255 9.14 -13.43 -26.85
CA LEU A 255 10.15 -12.39 -26.83
C LEU A 255 11.57 -12.98 -26.78
N ASN A 256 11.79 -13.96 -25.90
CA ASN A 256 13.07 -14.66 -25.77
C ASN A 256 13.45 -15.44 -27.04
N ALA A 257 12.48 -16.02 -27.75
CA ALA A 257 12.72 -16.68 -29.02
C ALA A 257 13.17 -15.67 -30.09
N TYR A 258 12.52 -14.50 -30.18
CA TYR A 258 12.93 -13.43 -31.10
C TYR A 258 14.32 -12.88 -30.78
N LEU A 259 14.62 -12.66 -29.48
CA LEU A 259 15.97 -12.27 -29.03
C LEU A 259 17.02 -13.29 -29.47
N SER A 260 16.77 -14.58 -29.21
CA SER A 260 17.71 -15.65 -29.58
C SER A 260 18.00 -15.69 -31.08
N ILE A 261 16.99 -15.40 -31.92
CA ILE A 261 17.18 -15.34 -33.38
C ILE A 261 18.00 -14.11 -33.79
N LEU A 262 17.77 -12.96 -33.15
CA LEU A 262 18.44 -11.70 -33.49
C LEU A 262 19.86 -11.59 -32.94
N GLU A 263 20.20 -12.33 -31.89
CA GLU A 263 21.55 -12.39 -31.30
C GLU A 263 22.64 -12.89 -32.26
N GLY A 264 22.25 -13.53 -33.37
CA GLY A 264 23.20 -13.89 -34.45
C GLY A 264 23.71 -12.70 -35.26
N ASN A 265 23.03 -11.55 -35.21
CA ASN A 265 23.36 -10.35 -36.01
C ASN A 265 23.45 -9.06 -35.18
N LEU A 266 22.77 -8.99 -34.03
CA LEU A 266 22.72 -7.84 -33.15
C LEU A 266 23.26 -8.23 -31.78
N SER A 267 23.98 -7.32 -31.12
CA SER A 267 24.46 -7.58 -29.76
C SER A 267 23.31 -7.57 -28.76
N LYS A 268 23.48 -8.32 -27.66
CA LYS A 268 22.55 -8.30 -26.53
C LYS A 268 22.29 -6.89 -26.00
N GLN A 269 23.33 -6.05 -25.97
CA GLN A 269 23.22 -4.67 -25.50
C GLN A 269 22.35 -3.81 -26.42
N GLU A 270 22.47 -3.97 -27.75
CA GLU A 270 21.62 -3.25 -28.71
C GLU A 270 20.15 -3.68 -28.61
N LEU A 271 19.90 -4.99 -28.48
CA LEU A 271 18.56 -5.53 -28.32
C LEU A 271 17.93 -5.06 -27.00
N GLN A 272 18.68 -5.09 -25.90
CA GLN A 272 18.20 -4.60 -24.61
C GLN A 272 17.92 -3.10 -24.66
N ALA A 273 18.79 -2.30 -25.27
CA ALA A 273 18.58 -0.85 -25.40
C ALA A 273 17.28 -0.53 -26.19
N LEU A 274 16.98 -1.28 -27.25
CA LEU A 274 15.72 -1.16 -27.98
C LEU A 274 14.50 -1.50 -27.11
N LEU A 275 14.57 -2.58 -26.34
CA LEU A 275 13.49 -3.02 -25.45
C LEU A 275 13.24 -2.05 -24.30
N ASP A 276 14.31 -1.56 -23.67
CA ASP A 276 14.23 -0.58 -22.57
C ASP A 276 13.61 0.71 -23.07
N LYS A 277 14.11 1.25 -24.18
CA LYS A 277 13.59 2.48 -24.77
C LYS A 277 12.14 2.35 -25.24
N LYS A 278 11.77 1.18 -25.79
CA LYS A 278 10.37 0.87 -26.12
C LYS A 278 9.50 0.86 -24.86
N THR A 279 10.00 0.31 -23.77
CA THR A 279 9.28 0.23 -22.49
C THR A 279 9.04 1.61 -21.89
N ASP A 280 10.09 2.45 -21.89
CA ASP A 280 9.99 3.81 -21.36
C ASP A 280 9.04 4.66 -22.21
N LEU A 281 9.09 4.53 -23.54
CA LEU A 281 8.18 5.24 -24.43
C LEU A 281 6.71 4.85 -24.20
N VAL A 282 6.41 3.55 -24.05
CA VAL A 282 5.02 3.09 -23.80
C VAL A 282 4.48 3.65 -22.48
N LYS A 283 5.30 3.63 -21.41
CA LYS A 283 4.90 4.22 -20.12
C LYS A 283 4.66 5.74 -20.23
N LEU A 284 5.50 6.43 -21.00
CA LEU A 284 5.36 7.87 -21.21
C LEU A 284 4.10 8.19 -22.03
N GLU A 285 3.80 7.42 -23.07
CA GLU A 285 2.57 7.52 -23.86
C GLU A 285 1.33 7.30 -22.98
N GLU A 286 1.32 6.28 -22.12
CA GLU A 286 0.22 6.04 -21.17
C GLU A 286 0.04 7.20 -20.16
N GLN A 287 1.14 7.79 -19.67
CA GLN A 287 1.06 8.96 -18.79
C GLN A 287 0.42 10.15 -19.51
N ILE A 288 0.79 10.39 -20.77
CA ILE A 288 0.22 11.46 -21.59
C ILE A 288 -1.28 11.23 -21.81
N ASP A 289 -1.68 10.01 -22.16
CA ASP A 289 -3.09 9.66 -22.39
C ASP A 289 -3.94 9.89 -21.13
N ASN A 290 -3.44 9.52 -19.95
CA ASN A 290 -4.11 9.78 -18.67
C ASN A 290 -4.26 11.29 -18.37
N LEU A 291 -3.24 12.09 -18.69
CA LEU A 291 -3.29 13.55 -18.53
C LEU A 291 -4.28 14.20 -19.51
N GLN A 292 -4.37 13.70 -20.74
CA GLN A 292 -5.36 14.15 -21.72
C GLN A 292 -6.80 13.88 -21.23
N GLN A 293 -7.06 12.70 -20.70
CA GLN A 293 -8.37 12.37 -20.11
C GLN A 293 -8.74 13.30 -18.97
N THR A 294 -7.79 13.61 -18.09
CA THR A 294 -7.98 14.56 -16.97
C THR A 294 -8.34 15.97 -17.46
N THR A 295 -7.77 16.39 -18.58
CA THR A 295 -8.04 17.71 -19.17
C THR A 295 -9.41 17.76 -19.85
N ASN A 296 -9.83 16.64 -20.47
CA ASN A 296 -11.10 16.54 -21.22
C ASN A 296 -12.34 16.27 -20.35
N GLN A 297 -12.20 15.60 -19.20
CA GLN A 297 -13.35 15.24 -18.36
C GLN A 297 -13.99 16.43 -17.62
N ASN A 298 -13.27 17.55 -17.48
CA ASN A 298 -13.73 18.72 -16.74
C ASN A 298 -14.07 19.93 -17.63
N SER A 299 -14.08 19.78 -18.96
CA SER A 299 -14.59 20.78 -19.91
C SER A 299 -16.07 20.60 -20.25
N LEU A 300 -16.72 19.57 -19.67
CA LEU A 300 -18.12 19.19 -19.88
C LEU A 300 -19.05 19.44 -18.67
N LYS A 301 -18.59 20.18 -17.66
CA LYS A 301 -19.41 20.61 -16.50
C LYS A 301 -19.42 22.11 -16.36
#